data_AF-A0A814R437-F1
#
_entry.id   AF-A0A814R437-F1
#
_cell.length_a   1.000
_cell.length_b   1.000
_cell.length_c   1.000
_cell.angle_alpha   90.00
_cell.angle_beta   90.00
_cell.angle_gamma   90.00
#
_symmetry.space_group_name_H-M   'P 1'
#
loop_
_entity.id
_entity.type
_entity.pdbx_description
1 polymer ?
#
loop_
_entity_poly.entity_id
_entity_poly.type
_entity_poly.pdbx_seq_one_letter_code
_entity_poly.pdbx_strand_id
1 'polypeptide(L)' 'PKLGDFLGELTNEIEDDDYITEFVSAGPKNYSYVTAKNKTECKIKGFKQYHETSKHINFDSIKNIVTSNRNKTIEVE' A
#
# COMPACT_ATOMS: atom_id res chain seq x y z
N PRO A 1 -15.44 -18.83 -4.69
CA PRO A 1 -16.02 -17.79 -5.58
C PRO A 1 -15.49 -17.99 -7.00
N LYS A 2 -16.27 -17.65 -8.03
CA LYS A 2 -15.77 -17.70 -9.42
C LYS A 2 -14.95 -16.46 -9.72
N LEU A 3 -13.86 -16.63 -10.49
CA LEU A 3 -13.12 -15.52 -11.07
C LEU A 3 -13.83 -15.09 -12.36
N GLY A 4 -13.96 -13.80 -12.60
CA GLY A 4 -14.57 -13.25 -13.82
C GLY A 4 -14.92 -11.77 -13.70
N ASP A 5 -15.42 -11.18 -14.78
CA ASP A 5 -15.63 -9.74 -14.91
C ASP A 5 -17.07 -9.28 -14.57
N PHE A 6 -17.91 -10.18 -14.09
CA PHE A 6 -19.32 -9.87 -13.77
C PHE A 6 -19.53 -9.54 -12.29
N LEU A 7 -20.65 -8.89 -11.98
CA LEU A 7 -20.98 -8.45 -10.63
C LEU A 7 -21.03 -9.63 -9.64
N GLY A 8 -20.23 -9.55 -8.58
CA GLY A 8 -20.13 -10.58 -7.55
C GLY A 8 -19.08 -11.65 -7.81
N GLU A 9 -18.42 -11.62 -8.98
CA GLU A 9 -17.23 -12.43 -9.26
C GLU A 9 -15.98 -11.77 -8.68
N LEU A 10 -14.95 -12.59 -8.42
CA LEU A 10 -13.65 -12.07 -8.01
C LEU A 10 -12.87 -11.67 -9.26
N THR A 11 -12.21 -10.52 -9.22
CA THR A 11 -11.31 -10.06 -10.27
C THR A 11 -9.88 -10.05 -9.75
N ASN A 12 -8.90 -10.20 -10.66
CA ASN A 12 -7.51 -9.93 -10.33
C ASN A 12 -7.26 -8.43 -10.50
N GLU A 13 -6.93 -7.73 -9.40
CA GLU A 13 -6.64 -6.29 -9.43
C GLU A 13 -5.17 -5.99 -9.79
N ILE A 14 -4.32 -7.01 -9.75
CA ILE A 14 -2.90 -6.91 -10.10
C ILE A 14 -2.74 -7.31 -11.57
N GLU A 15 -1.77 -6.71 -12.25
CA GLU A 15 -1.47 -7.06 -13.64
C GLU A 15 -1.13 -8.55 -13.80
N ASP A 16 -1.37 -9.07 -15.00
CA ASP A 16 -0.95 -10.44 -15.33
C ASP A 16 0.57 -10.60 -15.14
N ASP A 17 0.94 -11.79 -14.64
CA ASP A 17 2.29 -12.17 -14.21
C ASP A 17 2.93 -11.24 -13.15
N ASP A 18 2.11 -10.50 -12.40
CA ASP A 18 2.55 -9.73 -11.23
C ASP A 18 1.85 -10.21 -9.96
N TYR A 19 2.53 -10.08 -8.82
CA TYR A 19 2.02 -10.48 -7.52
C TYR A 19 2.68 -9.66 -6.43
N ILE A 20 2.00 -9.53 -5.30
CA ILE A 20 2.53 -8.81 -4.14
C ILE A 20 3.68 -9.62 -3.52
N THR A 21 4.86 -9.02 -3.43
CA THR A 21 6.07 -9.63 -2.86
C THR A 21 6.24 -9.23 -1.39
N GLU A 22 5.93 -7.98 -1.06
CA GLU A 22 5.94 -7.49 0.31
C GLU A 22 4.66 -6.73 0.63
N PHE A 23 4.13 -6.96 1.83
CA PHE A 23 2.93 -6.31 2.33
C PHE A 23 3.15 -5.82 3.76
N VAL A 24 2.77 -4.58 4.03
CA VAL A 24 2.83 -3.96 5.35
C VAL A 24 1.47 -3.36 5.68
N SER A 25 0.98 -3.64 6.89
CA SER A 25 -0.23 -3.01 7.43
C SER A 25 0.05 -2.34 8.76
N ALA A 26 -0.36 -1.09 8.85
CA ALA A 26 -0.37 -0.30 10.08
C ALA A 26 -1.80 -0.16 10.67
N GLY A 27 -2.75 -0.96 10.19
CA GLY A 27 -4.13 -1.00 10.66
C GLY A 27 -5.20 -0.84 9.57
N PRO A 28 -6.48 -0.66 9.97
CA PRO A 28 -7.59 -0.54 9.02
C PRO A 28 -7.41 0.62 8.05
N LYS A 29 -7.40 0.33 6.74
CA LYS A 29 -7.21 1.32 5.66
C LYS A 29 -5.88 2.09 5.74
N ASN A 30 -4.87 1.46 6.35
CA ASN A 30 -3.49 1.95 6.36
C ASN A 30 -2.54 0.78 6.01
N TYR A 31 -2.23 0.66 4.72
CA TYR A 31 -1.38 -0.41 4.21
C TYR A 31 -0.54 0.05 3.03
N SER A 32 0.55 -0.66 2.78
CA SER A 32 1.37 -0.50 1.59
C SER A 32 1.91 -1.84 1.13
N TYR A 33 2.12 -1.98 -0.17
CA TYR A 33 2.66 -3.19 -0.75
C TYR A 33 3.58 -2.88 -1.92
N VAL A 34 4.46 -3.84 -2.19
CA VAL A 34 5.36 -3.86 -3.35
C VAL A 34 5.01 -5.10 -4.17
N THR A 35 4.99 -4.95 -5.48
CA THR A 35 4.76 -6.07 -6.41
C THR A 35 6.07 -6.61 -6.99
N ALA A 36 6.03 -7.78 -7.63
CA ALA A 36 7.18 -8.40 -8.28
C ALA A 36 7.74 -7.52 -9.40
N LYS A 37 6.90 -6.71 -10.06
CA LYS A 37 7.31 -5.68 -11.03
C LYS A 37 7.82 -4.38 -10.40
N ASN A 38 8.11 -4.35 -9.10
CA ASN A 38 8.53 -3.18 -8.32
C ASN A 38 7.52 -2.02 -8.30
N LYS A 39 6.23 -2.29 -8.57
CA LYS A 39 5.19 -1.30 -8.37
C LYS A 39 4.94 -1.17 -6.87
N THR A 40 4.91 0.06 -6.37
CA THR A 40 4.62 0.35 -4.97
C THR A 40 3.32 1.10 -4.86
N GLU A 41 2.43 0.64 -3.98
CA GLU A 41 1.16 1.29 -3.68
C GLU A 41 1.04 1.56 -2.19
N CYS A 42 0.52 2.74 -1.85
CA CYS A 42 0.32 3.20 -0.48
C CYS A 42 -1.12 3.67 -0.30
N LYS A 43 -1.86 3.05 0.62
CA LYS A 43 -3.24 3.41 0.95
C LYS A 43 -3.33 3.78 2.43
N ILE A 44 -3.33 5.07 2.70
CA ILE A 44 -3.42 5.65 4.04
C ILE A 44 -4.66 6.53 4.13
N LYS A 45 -5.59 6.17 5.02
CA LYS A 45 -6.77 6.99 5.31
C LYS A 45 -6.36 8.29 6.03
N GLY A 46 -6.95 9.40 5.60
CA GLY A 46 -6.77 10.71 6.24
C GLY A 46 -5.77 11.63 5.53
N PHE A 47 -5.00 11.08 4.57
CA PHE A 47 -4.07 11.86 3.75
C PHE A 47 -4.53 11.91 2.30
N LYS A 48 -4.27 13.05 1.63
CA LYS A 48 -4.44 13.14 0.18
C LYS A 48 -3.25 12.48 -0.51
N GLN A 49 -3.52 11.51 -1.38
CA GLN A 49 -2.51 10.82 -2.20
C GLN A 49 -2.15 11.69 -3.41
N TYR A 50 -1.33 12.72 -3.20
CA TYR A 50 -0.71 13.50 -4.27
C TYR A 50 0.81 13.33 -4.24
N HIS A 51 1.49 13.78 -5.30
CA HIS A 51 2.90 13.49 -5.52
C HIS A 51 3.83 13.86 -4.36
N GLU A 52 3.66 15.04 -3.73
CA GLU A 52 4.53 15.42 -2.59
C GLU A 52 4.27 14.56 -1.36
N THR A 53 3.00 14.27 -1.04
CA THR A 53 2.67 13.33 0.06
C THR A 53 3.34 11.98 -0.16
N SER A 54 3.35 11.47 -1.40
CA SER A 54 3.98 10.18 -1.71
C SER A 54 5.50 10.18 -1.54
N LYS A 55 6.17 11.35 -1.54
CA LYS A 55 7.61 11.44 -1.22
C LYS A 55 7.85 11.14 0.26
N HIS A 56 6.96 11.61 1.13
CA HIS A 56 7.08 11.42 2.59
C HIS A 56 6.41 10.13 3.07
N ILE A 57 5.25 9.78 2.51
CA ILE A 57 4.45 8.62 2.84
C ILE A 57 4.58 7.59 1.71
N ASN A 58 5.64 6.78 1.81
CA ASN A 58 5.95 5.69 0.90
C ASN A 58 6.03 4.35 1.67
N PHE A 59 6.32 3.26 0.95
CA PHE A 59 6.41 1.91 1.52
C PHE A 59 7.44 1.84 2.65
N ASP A 60 8.65 2.39 2.46
CA ASP A 60 9.69 2.40 3.49
C ASP A 60 9.27 3.18 4.73
N SER A 61 8.61 4.33 4.55
CA SER A 61 8.07 5.12 5.66
C SER A 61 7.07 4.32 6.50
N ILE A 62 6.12 3.62 5.87
CA ILE A 62 5.11 2.81 6.57
C ILE A 62 5.76 1.58 7.20
N LYS A 63 6.65 0.89 6.48
CA LYS A 63 7.42 -0.25 7.00
C LYS A 63 8.16 0.16 8.26
N ASN A 64 8.86 1.29 8.22
CA ASN A 64 9.56 1.84 9.38
C ASN A 64 8.61 2.16 10.54
N ILE A 65 7.43 2.72 10.31
CA ILE A 65 6.44 2.96 11.39
C ILE A 65 6.03 1.65 12.07
N VAL A 66 5.82 0.59 11.29
CA VAL A 66 5.35 -0.70 11.82
C VAL A 66 6.48 -1.48 12.52
N THR A 67 7.71 -1.43 11.98
CA THR A 67 8.83 -2.24 12.47
C THR A 67 9.73 -1.53 13.48
N SER A 68 9.69 -0.21 13.58
CA SER A 68 10.57 0.54 14.49
C SER A 68 9.95 0.69 15.87
N ASN A 69 10.71 0.38 16.93
CA ASN A 69 10.35 0.62 18.33
C ASN A 69 10.48 2.10 18.76
N ARG A 70 10.26 3.07 17.88
CA ARG A 70 10.43 4.51 18.18
C ARG A 70 9.19 5.30 17.76
N ASN A 71 8.76 6.22 18.62
CA ASN A 71 7.73 7.22 18.33
C ASN A 71 8.23 8.20 17.25
N LYS A 72 8.24 7.78 15.99
CA LYS A 72 8.55 8.63 14.84
C LYS A 72 7.26 9.23 14.30
N THR A 73 7.20 10.56 14.25
CA THR A 73 6.15 11.30 13.55
C THR A 73 6.66 11.64 12.15
N ILE A 74 5.85 11.39 11.13
CA ILE A 74 6.11 11.85 9.77
C ILE A 74 5.32 13.13 9.58
N GLU A 75 6.02 14.23 9.35
CA GLU A 75 5.41 15.52 9.03
C GLU A 75 5.13 15.59 7.52
N VAL A 76 3.93 16.02 7.16
CA VAL A 76 3.48 16.28 5.79
C VAL A 76 2.90 17.68 5.77
N GLU A 77 3.49 18.58 4.98
CA GLU A 77 3.04 19.97 4.78
C GLU A 77 1.75 20.07 3.97
#